data_AF-A0A3B9BAC2-F1
#
_entry.id   AF-A0A3B9BAC2-F1
#
_cell.length_a   1.000
_cell.length_b   1.000
_cell.length_c   1.000
_cell.angle_alpha   90.00
_cell.angle_beta   90.00
_cell.angle_gamma   90.00
#
_symmetry.space_group_name_H-M   'P 1'
#
loop_
_entity.id
_entity.type
_entity.pdbx_description
1 polymer ?
#
loop_
_entity_poly.entity_id
_entity_poly.type
_entity_poly.pdbx_seq_one_letter_code
_entity_poly.pdbx_strand_id
1 'polypeptide(L)'
;MKVSYSMVKGRLSAHCISWVYRKKRHRRYFKSRLDALRFQNEKEVELGIPQRAAIGNEILFWLLSDINDKLKNMEQEIEILKNDVAQQEGHLSELKKPPAPKILRISEAAKVLRVSSRKLYYLLEKGVFKRYKLPHTRTTFIKLDEVEKALGAENIEDLLR
;
A
#
# COMPACT_ATOMS: atom_id res chain seq x y z
N MET A 1 -43.31 27.10 24.70
CA MET A 1 -43.22 25.74 24.12
C MET A 1 -41.83 25.17 24.39
N LYS A 2 -41.65 23.84 24.43
CA LYS A 2 -40.35 23.21 24.70
C LYS A 2 -40.06 22.12 23.67
N VAL A 3 -38.86 22.15 23.11
CA VAL A 3 -38.26 21.08 22.32
C VAL A 3 -37.11 20.51 23.15
N SER A 4 -36.98 19.19 23.22
CA SER A 4 -35.98 18.54 24.06
C SER A 4 -35.34 17.34 23.36
N TYR A 5 -34.02 17.27 23.40
CA TYR A 5 -33.24 16.12 22.99
C TYR A 5 -33.13 15.07 24.09
N SER A 6 -33.15 13.79 23.71
CA SER A 6 -32.91 12.64 24.59
C SER A 6 -32.26 11.50 23.80
N MET A 7 -31.45 10.68 24.48
CA MET A 7 -30.85 9.48 23.91
C MET A 7 -31.56 8.23 24.46
N VAL A 8 -31.98 7.33 23.58
CA VAL A 8 -32.64 6.06 23.91
C VAL A 8 -31.68 4.92 23.58
N LYS A 9 -31.17 4.25 24.61
CA LYS A 9 -30.27 3.10 24.44
C LYS A 9 -31.03 1.90 23.85
N GLY A 10 -30.34 1.10 23.04
CA GLY A 10 -30.89 -0.14 22.46
C GLY A 10 -31.75 0.03 21.20
N ARG A 11 -31.64 1.16 20.49
CA ARG A 11 -32.35 1.38 19.21
C ARG A 11 -31.38 1.78 18.10
N LEU A 12 -31.69 1.37 16.87
CA LEU A 12 -30.98 1.80 15.65
C LEU A 12 -31.05 3.33 15.43
N SER A 13 -32.14 3.96 15.88
CA SER A 13 -32.31 5.42 15.91
C SER A 13 -32.35 5.91 17.36
N ALA A 14 -31.17 5.98 17.99
CA ALA A 14 -31.02 6.28 19.40
C ALA A 14 -31.34 7.73 19.77
N HIS A 15 -31.30 8.67 18.82
CA HIS A 15 -31.48 10.10 19.10
C HIS A 15 -32.94 10.51 18.95
N CYS A 16 -33.55 11.08 19.98
CA CYS A 16 -34.97 11.42 20.00
C CYS A 16 -35.20 12.89 20.35
N ILE A 17 -35.96 13.58 19.49
CA ILE A 17 -36.46 14.92 19.77
C ILE A 17 -37.93 14.83 20.18
N SER A 18 -38.29 15.45 21.31
CA SER A 18 -39.68 15.57 21.75
C SER A 18 -40.11 17.02 21.92
N TRP A 19 -41.32 17.35 21.46
CA TRP A 19 -41.87 18.70 21.56
C TRP A 19 -43.37 18.66 21.87
N VAL A 20 -43.92 19.79 22.35
CA VAL A 20 -45.35 19.95 22.64
C VAL A 20 -45.95 21.01 21.73
N TYR A 21 -46.98 20.64 20.98
CA TYR A 21 -47.74 21.53 20.09
C TYR A 21 -49.24 21.40 20.37
N ARG A 22 -49.94 22.53 20.61
CA ARG A 22 -51.39 22.56 20.92
C ARG A 22 -51.82 21.51 21.96
N LYS A 23 -51.08 21.40 23.07
CA LYS A 23 -51.27 20.43 24.17
C LYS A 23 -51.02 18.94 23.82
N LYS A 24 -50.56 18.61 22.60
CA LYS A 24 -50.15 17.25 22.20
C LYS A 24 -48.62 17.10 22.21
N ARG A 25 -48.13 15.95 22.66
CA ARG A 25 -46.69 15.62 22.66
C ARG A 25 -46.33 14.86 21.39
N HIS A 26 -45.31 15.33 20.70
CA HIS A 26 -44.76 14.70 19.51
C HIS A 26 -43.33 14.22 19.76
N ARG A 27 -42.92 13.17 19.06
CA ARG A 27 -41.57 12.57 19.14
C ARG A 27 -41.09 12.16 17.76
N ARG A 28 -39.80 12.36 17.48
CA ARG A 28 -39.14 11.89 16.26
C ARG A 28 -37.76 11.32 16.58
N TYR A 29 -37.40 10.23 15.92
CA TYR A 29 -36.15 9.50 16.13
C TYR A 29 -35.20 9.67 14.95
N PHE A 30 -33.90 9.67 15.24
CA PHE A 30 -32.82 9.92 14.28
C PHE A 30 -31.68 8.91 14.51
N LYS A 31 -31.02 8.55 13.41
CA LYS A 31 -29.82 7.69 13.43
C LYS A 31 -28.59 8.47 13.88
N SER A 32 -28.44 9.70 13.42
CA SER A 32 -27.36 10.60 13.83
C SER A 32 -27.84 11.63 14.84
N ARG A 33 -26.97 11.97 15.79
CA ARG A 33 -27.16 13.07 16.74
C ARG A 33 -27.30 14.41 16.01
N LEU A 34 -26.53 14.58 14.95
CA LEU A 34 -26.48 15.81 14.15
C LEU A 34 -27.82 16.09 13.48
N ASP A 35 -28.44 15.07 12.90
CA ASP A 35 -29.77 15.18 12.30
C ASP A 35 -30.84 15.53 13.35
N ALA A 36 -30.72 14.96 14.56
CA ALA A 36 -31.60 15.29 15.66
C ALA A 36 -31.47 16.75 16.09
N LEU A 37 -30.24 17.27 16.20
CA LEU A 37 -29.97 18.66 16.58
C LEU A 37 -30.40 19.65 15.49
N ARG A 38 -30.19 19.33 14.20
CA ARG A 38 -30.69 20.12 13.07
C ARG A 38 -32.22 20.23 13.12
N PHE A 39 -32.89 19.10 13.29
CA PHE A 39 -34.35 19.08 13.41
C PHE A 39 -34.85 19.82 14.66
N GLN A 40 -34.13 19.73 15.78
CA GLN A 40 -34.44 20.51 16.98
C GLN A 40 -34.42 22.01 16.66
N ASN A 41 -33.37 22.50 15.99
CA ASN A 41 -33.28 23.91 15.60
C ASN A 41 -34.41 24.35 14.67
N GLU A 42 -34.69 23.55 13.63
CA GLU A 42 -35.81 23.80 12.72
C GLU A 42 -37.13 23.91 13.49
N LYS A 43 -37.36 23.02 14.46
CA LYS A 43 -38.57 23.02 15.29
C LYS A 43 -38.63 24.15 16.30
N GLU A 44 -37.50 24.57 16.86
CA GLU A 44 -37.45 25.73 17.74
C GLU A 44 -37.81 27.02 16.98
N VAL A 45 -37.32 27.17 15.73
CA VAL A 45 -37.67 28.27 14.83
C VAL A 45 -39.15 28.23 14.44
N GLU A 46 -39.66 27.07 14.02
CA GLU A 46 -41.08 26.89 13.66
C GLU A 46 -42.04 27.24 14.80
N LEU A 47 -41.63 26.97 16.05
CA LEU A 47 -42.42 27.23 17.24
C LEU A 47 -42.20 28.62 17.84
N GLY A 48 -41.39 29.47 17.20
CA GLY A 48 -41.09 30.83 17.67
C GLY A 48 -40.35 30.87 19.00
N ILE A 49 -39.59 29.82 19.33
CA ILE A 49 -38.77 29.76 20.54
C ILE A 49 -37.51 30.61 20.28
N PRO A 50 -37.15 31.57 21.15
CA PRO A 50 -35.97 32.40 20.95
C PRO A 50 -34.72 31.52 20.85
N GLN A 51 -33.98 31.70 19.75
CA GLN A 51 -32.78 30.93 19.47
C GLN A 51 -31.77 31.08 20.61
N ARG A 52 -31.28 29.96 21.14
CA ARG A 52 -30.10 29.98 22.01
C ARG A 52 -28.88 30.11 21.12
N ALA A 53 -28.19 31.25 21.15
CA ALA A 53 -26.94 31.47 20.40
C ALA A 53 -25.88 30.37 20.66
N ALA A 54 -25.94 29.69 21.81
CA ALA A 54 -25.06 28.58 22.16
C ALA A 54 -25.26 27.30 21.30
N ILE A 55 -26.45 27.06 20.73
CA ILE A 55 -26.73 25.79 20.03
C ILE A 55 -25.95 25.70 18.70
N GLY A 56 -25.73 26.83 18.03
CA GLY A 56 -24.92 26.86 16.81
C GLY A 56 -23.48 26.40 17.04
N ASN A 57 -22.87 26.88 18.13
CA ASN A 57 -21.52 26.50 18.53
C ASN A 57 -21.46 25.02 18.93
N GLU A 58 -22.44 24.52 19.67
CA GLU A 58 -22.49 23.09 20.03
C GLU A 58 -22.54 22.21 18.77
N ILE A 59 -23.42 22.52 17.81
CA ILE A 59 -23.50 21.77 16.55
C ILE A 59 -22.19 21.82 15.77
N LEU A 60 -21.54 22.98 15.74
CA LEU A 60 -20.23 23.14 15.10
C LEU A 60 -19.15 22.28 15.78
N PHE A 61 -19.08 22.29 17.11
CA PHE A 61 -18.14 21.44 17.85
C PHE A 61 -18.39 19.95 17.60
N TRP A 62 -19.66 19.52 17.52
CA TRP A 62 -19.99 18.13 17.19
C TRP A 62 -19.59 17.76 15.76
N LEU A 63 -19.86 18.64 14.78
CA LEU A 63 -19.41 18.44 13.39
C LEU A 63 -17.89 18.30 13.32
N LEU A 64 -17.15 19.16 14.02
CA LEU A 64 -15.70 19.13 14.06
C LEU A 64 -15.19 17.84 14.72
N SER A 65 -15.86 17.37 15.78
CA SER A 65 -15.53 16.08 16.42
C SER A 65 -15.75 14.90 15.48
N ASP A 66 -16.89 14.82 14.81
CA ASP A 66 -17.21 13.75 13.86
C ASP A 66 -16.22 13.72 12.68
N ILE A 67 -15.78 14.90 12.21
CA ILE A 67 -14.75 15.01 11.17
C ILE A 67 -13.40 14.52 11.69
N ASN A 68 -13.01 14.91 12.90
CA ASN A 68 -11.77 14.49 13.53
C ASN A 68 -11.71 12.97 13.72
N ASP A 69 -12.82 12.35 14.15
CA ASP A 69 -12.90 10.90 14.33
C ASP A 69 -12.78 10.16 12.98
N LYS A 70 -13.42 10.70 11.92
CA LYS A 70 -13.26 10.16 10.56
C LYS A 70 -11.83 10.29 10.04
N LEU A 71 -11.16 11.42 10.30
CA LEU A 71 -9.76 11.63 9.91
C LEU A 71 -8.84 10.62 10.60
N LYS A 72 -9.01 10.39 11.91
CA LYS A 72 -8.23 9.38 12.64
C LYS A 72 -8.43 7.97 12.10
N ASN A 73 -9.67 7.62 11.75
CA ASN A 73 -9.94 6.30 11.16
C ASN A 73 -9.25 6.14 9.80
N MET A 74 -9.28 7.18 8.95
CA MET A 74 -8.57 7.15 7.66
C MET A 74 -7.05 7.08 7.84
N GLU A 75 -6.49 7.76 8.84
CA GLU A 75 -5.05 7.65 9.16
C GLU A 75 -4.66 6.22 9.52
N GLN A 76 -5.49 5.53 10.33
CA GLN A 76 -5.28 4.13 10.68
C GLN A 76 -5.38 3.20 9.46
N GLU A 77 -6.37 3.41 8.59
CA GLU A 77 -6.52 2.62 7.36
C GLU A 77 -5.32 2.81 6.40
N ILE A 78 -4.80 4.04 6.29
CA ILE A 78 -3.61 4.34 5.50
C ILE A 78 -2.38 3.63 6.07
N GLU A 79 -2.25 3.58 7.40
CA GLU A 79 -1.14 2.89 8.06
C GLU A 79 -1.17 1.37 7.79
N ILE A 80 -2.35 0.77 7.86
CA ILE A 80 -2.56 -0.65 7.51
C ILE A 80 -2.18 -0.90 6.05
N LEU A 81 -2.69 -0.08 5.12
CA LEU A 81 -2.38 -0.20 3.70
C LEU A 81 -0.88 -0.07 3.40
N LYS A 82 -0.19 0.86 4.07
CA LYS A 82 1.28 1.00 3.93
C LYS A 82 2.01 -0.26 4.37
N ASN A 83 1.58 -0.87 5.48
CA ASN A 83 2.18 -2.12 5.97
C ASN A 83 1.94 -3.28 5.00
N ASP A 84 0.73 -3.39 4.45
CA ASP A 84 0.39 -4.43 3.47
C ASP A 84 1.19 -4.28 2.17
N VAL A 85 1.37 -3.05 1.68
CA VAL A 85 2.20 -2.76 0.51
C VAL A 85 3.66 -3.16 0.75
N ALA A 86 4.22 -2.83 1.92
CA ALA A 86 5.58 -3.20 2.26
C ALA A 86 5.78 -4.73 2.29
N GLN A 87 4.79 -5.48 2.81
CA GLN A 87 4.82 -6.94 2.78
C GLN A 87 4.74 -7.49 1.34
N GLN A 88 3.87 -6.93 0.52
CA GLN A 88 3.74 -7.33 -0.90
C GLN A 88 5.02 -7.05 -1.69
N GLU A 89 5.70 -5.92 -1.45
CA GLU A 89 7.00 -5.64 -2.06
C GLU A 89 8.06 -6.66 -1.65
N GLY A 90 8.07 -7.08 -0.38
CA GLY A 90 8.90 -8.18 0.11
C GLY A 90 8.67 -9.47 -0.68
N HIS A 91 7.42 -9.91 -0.80
CA HIS A 91 7.07 -11.10 -1.56
C HIS A 91 7.40 -10.98 -3.06
N LEU A 92 7.23 -9.81 -3.67
CA LEU A 92 7.63 -9.56 -5.05
C LEU A 92 9.14 -9.65 -5.25
N SER A 93 9.92 -9.23 -4.25
CA SER A 93 11.38 -9.37 -4.28
C SER A 93 11.82 -10.84 -4.24
N GLU A 94 11.11 -11.69 -3.49
CA GLU A 94 11.34 -13.14 -3.42
C GLU A 94 10.90 -13.86 -4.70
N LEU A 95 9.80 -13.42 -5.32
CA LEU A 95 9.26 -13.99 -6.55
C LEU A 95 10.01 -13.55 -7.82
N LYS A 96 10.81 -12.48 -7.74
CA LYS A 96 11.67 -12.06 -8.86
C LYS A 96 12.70 -13.16 -9.13
N LYS A 97 12.43 -13.96 -10.17
CA LYS A 97 13.42 -14.87 -10.75
C LYS A 97 14.74 -14.11 -10.93
N PRO A 98 15.90 -14.70 -10.59
CA PRO A 98 17.16 -14.06 -10.86
C PRO A 98 17.23 -13.72 -12.36
N PRO A 99 17.79 -12.55 -12.72
CA PRO A 99 17.88 -12.15 -14.11
C PRO A 99 18.54 -13.28 -14.91
N ALA A 100 18.01 -13.56 -16.10
CA ALA A 100 18.53 -14.63 -16.95
C ALA A 100 20.05 -14.43 -17.11
N PRO A 101 20.87 -15.48 -16.85
CA PRO A 101 22.31 -15.33 -16.87
C PRO A 101 22.73 -14.88 -18.26
N LYS A 102 23.44 -13.74 -18.35
CA LYS A 102 24.06 -13.31 -19.61
C LYS A 102 25.16 -14.31 -19.94
N ILE A 103 24.98 -15.02 -21.04
CA ILE A 103 25.88 -16.08 -21.50
C ILE A 103 26.45 -15.71 -22.87
N LEU A 104 27.72 -16.04 -23.09
CA LEU A 104 28.40 -15.84 -24.36
C LEU A 104 28.77 -17.20 -24.96
N ARG A 105 28.70 -17.33 -26.28
CA ARG A 105 29.27 -18.51 -26.95
C ARG A 105 30.78 -18.47 -26.81
N ILE A 106 31.43 -19.64 -26.79
CA ILE A 106 32.91 -19.70 -26.76
C ILE A 106 33.56 -18.90 -27.90
N SER A 107 32.95 -18.89 -29.08
CA SER A 107 33.45 -18.11 -30.22
C SER A 107 33.41 -16.59 -29.98
N GLU A 108 32.42 -16.11 -29.23
CA GLU A 108 32.27 -14.69 -28.88
C GLU A 108 33.21 -14.36 -27.72
N ALA A 109 33.27 -15.21 -26.70
CA ALA A 109 34.19 -15.08 -25.58
C ALA A 109 35.66 -15.07 -26.02
N ALA A 110 36.04 -15.89 -27.01
CA ALA A 110 37.38 -15.90 -27.61
C ALA A 110 37.75 -14.55 -28.23
N LYS A 111 36.80 -13.90 -28.93
CA LYS A 111 37.03 -12.58 -29.52
C LYS A 111 37.21 -11.51 -28.45
N VAL A 112 36.39 -11.54 -27.40
CA VAL A 112 36.44 -10.59 -26.29
C VAL A 112 37.75 -10.71 -25.52
N LEU A 113 38.15 -11.95 -25.16
CA LEU A 113 39.39 -12.21 -24.41
C LEU A 113 40.65 -12.16 -25.28
N ARG A 114 40.52 -12.03 -26.61
CA ARG A 114 41.63 -12.09 -27.59
C ARG A 114 42.46 -13.38 -27.50
N VAL A 115 41.79 -14.49 -27.23
CA VAL A 115 42.42 -15.83 -27.08
C VAL A 115 41.84 -16.80 -28.10
N SER A 116 42.64 -17.77 -28.53
CA SER A 116 42.17 -18.84 -29.42
C SER A 116 41.05 -19.65 -28.77
N SER A 117 40.05 -20.04 -29.55
CA SER A 117 38.94 -20.86 -29.03
C SER A 117 39.41 -22.17 -28.43
N ARG A 118 40.51 -22.76 -28.95
CA ARG A 118 41.13 -23.99 -28.41
C ARG A 118 41.65 -23.77 -26.99
N LYS A 119 42.34 -22.65 -26.72
CA LYS A 119 42.83 -22.33 -25.38
C LYS A 119 41.68 -22.09 -24.40
N LEU A 120 40.56 -21.53 -24.85
CA LEU A 120 39.34 -21.45 -24.02
C LEU A 120 38.71 -22.82 -23.70
N TYR A 121 38.70 -23.76 -24.65
CA TYR A 121 38.27 -25.13 -24.36
C TYR A 121 39.19 -25.81 -23.33
N TYR A 122 40.50 -25.59 -23.43
CA TYR A 122 41.45 -26.07 -22.43
C TYR A 122 41.18 -25.47 -21.04
N LEU A 123 40.93 -24.17 -20.93
CA LEU A 123 40.60 -23.51 -19.66
C LEU A 123 39.27 -23.99 -19.08
N LEU A 124 38.30 -24.35 -19.92
CA LEU A 124 37.05 -24.99 -19.50
C LEU A 124 37.30 -26.40 -18.95
N GLU A 125 38.16 -27.20 -19.58
CA GLU A 125 38.53 -28.53 -19.09
C GLU A 125 39.29 -28.45 -17.75
N LYS A 126 40.10 -27.40 -17.56
CA LYS A 126 40.80 -27.12 -16.29
C LYS A 126 39.90 -26.52 -15.21
N GLY A 127 38.63 -26.23 -15.50
CA GLY A 127 37.66 -25.75 -14.52
C GLY A 127 37.76 -24.25 -14.19
N VAL A 128 38.56 -23.49 -14.93
CA VAL A 128 38.70 -22.03 -14.78
C VAL A 128 37.39 -21.31 -15.11
N PHE A 129 36.66 -21.82 -16.10
CA PHE A 129 35.33 -21.34 -16.49
C PHE A 129 34.29 -22.43 -16.27
N LYS A 130 33.06 -22.04 -15.91
CA LYS A 130 31.93 -22.98 -15.83
C LYS A 130 31.30 -23.18 -17.20
N ARG A 131 31.25 -24.44 -17.63
CA ARG A 131 30.58 -24.81 -18.87
C ARG A 131 29.06 -24.71 -18.71
N TYR A 132 28.44 -23.84 -19.51
CA TYR A 132 26.98 -23.76 -19.61
C TYR A 132 26.52 -24.37 -20.94
N LYS A 133 25.58 -25.30 -20.90
CA LYS A 133 24.98 -25.93 -22.08
C LYS A 133 23.48 -25.65 -22.08
N LEU A 134 22.95 -25.11 -23.18
CA LEU A 134 21.51 -25.13 -23.40
C LEU A 134 21.10 -26.50 -23.98
N PRO A 135 19.96 -27.07 -23.52
CA PRO A 135 19.52 -28.40 -23.92
C PRO A 135 19.26 -28.55 -25.43
N HIS A 136 18.99 -27.46 -26.14
CA HIS A 136 18.63 -27.48 -27.56
C HIS A 136 19.78 -27.09 -28.51
N THR A 137 20.99 -26.84 -28.00
CA THR A 137 22.13 -26.42 -28.83
C THR A 137 23.37 -27.24 -28.52
N ARG A 138 24.12 -27.63 -29.56
CA ARG A 138 25.45 -28.25 -29.40
C ARG A 138 26.54 -27.25 -28.98
N THR A 139 26.24 -25.95 -29.01
CA THR A 139 27.18 -24.89 -28.66
C THR A 139 27.38 -24.81 -27.14
N THR A 140 28.62 -24.55 -26.75
CA THR A 140 29.01 -24.32 -25.37
C THR A 140 29.08 -22.83 -25.07
N PHE A 141 28.62 -22.49 -23.86
CA PHE A 141 28.55 -21.12 -23.39
C PHE A 141 29.33 -20.94 -22.10
N ILE A 142 29.75 -19.70 -21.85
CA ILE A 142 30.40 -19.24 -20.63
C ILE A 142 29.58 -18.07 -20.08
N LYS A 143 29.52 -17.92 -18.76
CA LYS A 143 28.86 -16.76 -18.15
C LYS A 143 29.66 -15.48 -18.42
N LEU A 144 28.95 -14.40 -18.74
CA LEU A 144 29.55 -13.11 -19.04
C LEU A 144 30.35 -12.56 -17.83
N ASP A 145 29.83 -12.73 -16.61
CA ASP A 145 30.52 -12.31 -15.38
C ASP A 145 31.89 -12.98 -15.19
N GLU A 146 32.04 -14.24 -15.60
CA GLU A 146 33.32 -14.95 -15.52
C GLU A 146 34.31 -14.42 -16.55
N VAL A 147 33.81 -14.04 -17.73
CA VAL A 147 34.61 -13.42 -18.80
C VAL A 147 35.06 -12.01 -18.40
N GLU A 148 34.18 -11.20 -17.80
CA GLU A 148 34.53 -9.85 -17.32
C GLU A 148 35.56 -9.88 -16.20
N LYS A 149 35.44 -10.83 -15.26
CA LYS A 149 36.46 -11.07 -14.24
C LYS A 149 37.82 -11.44 -14.84
N ALA A 150 37.82 -12.30 -15.86
CA ALA A 150 39.04 -12.71 -16.54
C ALA A 150 39.67 -11.57 -17.38
N LEU A 151 38.87 -10.64 -17.88
CA LEU A 151 39.34 -9.46 -18.62
C LEU A 151 40.00 -8.43 -17.70
N GLY A 152 39.65 -8.43 -16.40
CA GLY A 152 40.30 -7.63 -15.37
C GLY A 152 41.64 -8.19 -14.86
N ALA A 153 42.01 -9.42 -15.25
CA ALA A 153 43.33 -9.98 -14.96
C ALA A 153 44.31 -9.65 -16.10
N GLU A 154 45.51 -9.17 -15.78
CA GLU A 154 46.51 -8.75 -16.78
C GLU A 154 46.90 -9.90 -17.75
N ASN A 155 46.93 -11.14 -17.26
CA ASN A 155 47.09 -12.34 -18.10
C ASN A 155 46.09 -13.44 -17.74
N ILE A 156 45.50 -14.06 -18.77
CA ILE A 156 44.55 -15.17 -18.62
C ILE A 156 45.22 -16.45 -18.07
N GLU A 157 46.54 -16.56 -18.18
CA GLU A 157 47.31 -17.67 -17.59
C GLU A 157 47.44 -17.56 -16.07
N ASP A 158 47.29 -16.37 -15.49
CA ASP A 158 47.31 -16.18 -14.03
C ASP A 158 46.07 -16.76 -13.35
N LEU A 159 45.00 -17.02 -14.13
CA LEU A 159 43.77 -17.67 -13.68
C LEU A 159 43.90 -19.20 -13.54
N LEU A 160 45.04 -19.79 -13.89
CA LEU A 160 45.34 -21.21 -13.74
C LEU A 160 45.95 -21.58 -12.37
N ARG A 161 46.12 -20.61 -11.46
CA ARG A 161 46.64 -20.84 -10.10
C ARG A 161 45.61 -21.53 -9.19
#